data_AF-M0NW21-F1
#
_entry.id   AF-M0NW21-F1
#
_cell.length_a   1.000
_cell.length_b   1.000
_cell.length_c   1.000
_cell.angle_alpha   90.00
_cell.angle_beta   90.00
_cell.angle_gamma   90.00
#
_symmetry.space_group_name_H-M   'P 1'
#
loop_
_entity.id
_entity.type
_entity.pdbx_description
1 polymer ?
#
loop_
_entity_poly.entity_id
_entity_poly.type
_entity_poly.pdbx_seq_one_letter_code
_entity_poly.pdbx_strand_id
1 'polypeptide(L)'
;MEDTSTRSESESPPEESPDPAADGSDDRTSPDDGEPGAPDADGTRADETDIEALRERVESEYDFDDFGPSDMAQMSAEEWDAAFDPDTWITGDRLLDRVDAELKSRIATRDVFGVLERVREDGEERILVYSDEGYAIIRPTGEVRGEGTVLRDIEPVVALAAMESYEVPEPPEDWSLPHPDSVPEGSGEFGNLVVQAVAAVQVLAGAALLVASAVADLGTIVAPAMGAVFLLIGLFLFAMVANARLSDRFRSEEYRDRLRALREAKERPGFVPVEDGVVTDEDADATERDREN
;
A
#
# COMPACT_ATOMS: atom_id res chain seq x y z
N MET A 1 25.07 -55.48 -26.57
CA MET A 1 26.04 -54.85 -25.66
C MET A 1 26.00 -53.37 -25.99
N GLU A 2 25.53 -52.44 -25.17
CA GLU A 2 25.05 -52.39 -23.79
C GLU A 2 24.09 -51.19 -23.69
N ASP A 3 23.02 -51.35 -22.93
CA ASP A 3 22.15 -50.29 -22.45
C ASP A 3 22.92 -49.34 -21.51
N THR A 4 22.65 -48.04 -21.58
CA THR A 4 22.90 -47.13 -20.44
C THR A 4 21.66 -46.29 -20.19
N SER A 5 20.87 -46.77 -19.22
CA SER A 5 19.97 -45.97 -18.40
C SER A 5 20.75 -45.15 -17.38
N THR A 6 20.37 -43.89 -17.17
CA THR A 6 20.67 -43.09 -15.97
C THR A 6 19.40 -42.27 -15.69
N ARG A 7 18.46 -42.76 -14.88
CA ARG A 7 18.38 -42.76 -13.40
C ARG A 7 18.51 -41.36 -12.78
N SER A 8 17.40 -40.96 -12.15
CA SER A 8 17.15 -39.77 -11.32
C SER A 8 17.94 -39.76 -10.02
N GLU A 9 18.45 -38.59 -9.63
CA GLU A 9 18.82 -38.17 -8.25
C GLU A 9 18.58 -36.64 -8.24
N SER A 10 17.52 -36.09 -7.63
CA SER A 10 17.30 -35.80 -6.20
C SER A 10 18.46 -35.03 -5.55
N GLU A 11 18.44 -33.70 -5.68
CA GLU A 11 19.33 -32.78 -4.97
C GLU A 11 18.60 -32.29 -3.71
N SER A 12 19.14 -32.61 -2.54
CA SER A 12 18.79 -32.01 -1.24
C SER A 12 20.02 -31.30 -0.67
N PRO A 13 19.86 -30.23 0.13
CA PRO A 13 20.98 -29.40 0.60
C PRO A 13 21.75 -30.11 1.74
N PRO A 14 23.05 -29.80 1.94
CA PRO A 14 23.82 -30.45 2.99
C PRO A 14 23.59 -29.81 4.37
N GLU A 15 23.30 -30.66 5.35
CA GLU A 15 23.50 -30.41 6.78
C GLU A 15 24.95 -30.75 7.17
N GLU A 16 25.62 -29.90 7.95
CA GLU A 16 26.85 -30.27 8.66
C GLU A 16 26.78 -29.80 10.13
N SER A 17 27.04 -30.74 11.03
CA SER A 17 27.27 -30.65 12.49
C SER A 17 28.42 -31.66 12.78
N PRO A 18 29.05 -31.75 13.98
CA PRO A 18 29.15 -30.88 15.16
C PRO A 18 30.62 -30.69 15.69
N ASP A 19 30.77 -29.93 16.79
CA ASP A 19 32.00 -29.78 17.61
C ASP A 19 32.60 -31.08 18.19
N PRO A 20 33.86 -31.04 18.68
CA PRO A 20 34.08 -31.45 20.07
C PRO A 20 35.08 -30.60 20.89
N ALA A 21 34.88 -30.68 22.21
CA ALA A 21 35.37 -29.84 23.30
C ALA A 21 36.67 -30.31 24.03
N ALA A 22 36.99 -29.58 25.12
CA ALA A 22 37.84 -29.86 26.30
C ALA A 22 39.20 -29.12 26.33
N ASP A 23 39.73 -28.54 27.40
CA ASP A 23 39.40 -28.38 28.84
C ASP A 23 40.49 -27.45 29.46
N GLY A 24 40.21 -26.74 30.57
CA GLY A 24 41.25 -26.09 31.38
C GLY A 24 40.88 -24.82 32.15
N SER A 25 40.34 -25.00 33.36
CA SER A 25 40.06 -24.00 34.41
C SER A 25 41.29 -23.20 34.91
N ASP A 26 41.13 -21.91 35.21
CA ASP A 26 41.10 -21.38 36.61
C ASP A 26 41.17 -19.84 36.68
N ASP A 27 40.14 -19.29 37.32
CA ASP A 27 40.13 -18.23 38.33
C ASP A 27 40.96 -16.94 38.11
N ARG A 28 40.24 -15.82 37.89
CA ARG A 28 40.57 -14.48 38.42
C ARG A 28 39.52 -13.42 38.07
N THR A 29 38.84 -12.95 39.13
CA THR A 29 38.43 -11.55 39.37
C THR A 29 37.47 -10.91 38.36
N SER A 30 36.19 -10.82 38.74
CA SER A 30 35.21 -9.91 38.13
C SER A 30 35.71 -8.46 38.15
N PRO A 31 35.76 -7.77 37.00
CA PRO A 31 35.53 -6.34 36.94
C PRO A 31 34.05 -6.10 36.63
N ASP A 32 33.49 -5.23 37.44
CA ASP A 32 32.33 -4.38 37.18
C ASP A 32 32.36 -3.87 35.72
N ASP A 33 31.55 -4.46 34.84
CA ASP A 33 31.30 -3.94 33.48
C ASP A 33 29.93 -3.27 33.51
N GLY A 34 29.99 -1.94 33.53
CA GLY A 34 28.87 -1.05 33.72
C GLY A 34 27.75 -1.24 32.70
N GLU A 35 26.54 -1.01 33.18
CA GLU A 35 25.41 -0.55 32.39
C GLU A 35 25.90 0.36 31.24
N PRO A 36 25.48 0.15 29.98
CA PRO A 36 25.55 1.22 29.02
C PRO A 36 24.66 2.32 29.60
N GLY A 37 25.31 3.34 30.17
CA GLY A 37 24.64 4.49 30.74
C GLY A 37 23.59 4.95 29.74
N ALA A 38 22.34 4.97 30.19
CA ALA A 38 21.34 5.82 29.57
C ALA A 38 22.03 7.17 29.32
N PRO A 39 21.98 7.73 28.10
CA PRO A 39 22.39 9.11 27.95
C PRO A 39 21.56 9.87 28.96
N ASP A 40 22.23 10.58 29.87
CA ASP A 40 21.60 11.51 30.78
C ASP A 40 20.66 12.35 29.93
N ALA A 41 19.35 12.08 30.05
CA ALA A 41 18.30 12.94 29.55
C ALA A 41 18.25 14.16 30.47
N ASP A 42 19.37 14.90 30.52
CA ASP A 42 19.38 16.33 30.75
C ASP A 42 19.24 17.04 29.40
N GLY A 43 18.35 16.50 28.56
CA GLY A 43 17.62 17.31 27.61
C GLY A 43 16.74 18.20 28.47
N THR A 44 17.15 19.46 28.61
CA THR A 44 16.26 20.52 29.06
C THR A 44 14.95 20.29 28.33
N ARG A 45 13.87 19.93 29.05
CA ARG A 45 12.52 20.04 28.51
C ARG A 45 12.43 21.50 28.09
N ALA A 46 12.65 21.77 26.81
CA ALA A 46 12.39 23.07 26.23
C ALA A 46 10.95 23.40 26.65
N ASP A 47 10.74 24.59 27.19
CA ASP A 47 9.40 24.99 27.57
C ASP A 47 8.52 24.90 26.31
N GLU A 48 7.23 24.58 26.44
CA GLU A 48 6.30 24.51 25.30
C GLU A 48 6.36 25.79 24.44
N THR A 49 6.65 26.93 25.08
CA THR A 49 6.89 28.22 24.43
C THR A 49 8.19 28.30 23.60
N ASP A 50 9.25 27.59 24.00
CA ASP A 50 10.51 27.53 23.25
C ASP A 50 10.36 26.66 22.00
N ILE A 51 9.59 25.56 22.07
CA ILE A 51 9.24 24.71 20.92
C ILE A 51 8.35 25.47 19.93
N GLU A 52 7.33 26.19 20.40
CA GLU A 52 6.47 26.99 19.54
C GLU A 52 7.26 28.09 18.80
N ALA A 53 8.18 28.76 19.49
CA ALA A 53 9.05 29.77 18.89
C ALA A 53 10.05 29.16 17.88
N LEU A 54 10.42 27.89 18.06
CA LEU A 54 11.24 27.15 17.10
C LEU A 54 10.39 26.78 15.88
N ARG A 55 9.15 26.34 16.06
CA ARG A 55 8.19 26.02 14.99
C ARG A 55 7.92 27.22 14.08
N GLU A 56 7.61 28.38 14.64
CA GLU A 56 7.36 29.61 13.85
C GLU A 56 8.59 30.00 13.02
N ARG A 57 9.79 29.74 13.52
CA ARG A 57 11.03 29.98 12.79
C ARG A 57 11.20 29.00 11.63
N VAL A 58 10.96 27.72 11.88
CA VAL A 58 11.06 26.67 10.86
C VAL A 58 10.03 26.89 9.74
N GLU A 59 8.79 27.24 10.06
CA GLU A 59 7.75 27.60 9.09
C GLU A 59 8.10 28.82 8.22
N SER A 60 8.97 29.70 8.73
CA SER A 60 9.46 30.87 7.99
C SER A 60 10.69 30.54 7.13
N GLU A 61 11.52 29.59 7.56
CA GLU A 61 12.77 29.23 6.89
C GLU A 61 12.55 28.22 5.76
N TYR A 62 11.61 27.29 5.93
CA TYR A 62 11.35 26.19 4.99
C TYR A 62 9.98 26.33 4.33
N ASP A 63 9.93 26.10 3.02
CA ASP A 63 8.68 25.96 2.27
C ASP A 63 8.23 24.49 2.32
N PHE A 64 7.26 24.19 3.18
CA PHE A 64 6.77 22.83 3.36
C PHE A 64 6.02 22.27 2.13
N ASP A 65 5.54 23.13 1.22
CA ASP A 65 4.85 22.70 0.00
C ASP A 65 5.82 22.19 -1.09
N ASP A 66 7.08 22.64 -1.08
CA ASP A 66 8.16 22.19 -1.97
C ASP A 66 9.33 21.57 -1.18
N PHE A 67 9.03 20.90 -0.07
CA PHE A 67 10.03 20.33 0.82
C PHE A 67 10.62 19.04 0.27
N GLY A 68 11.95 19.01 0.09
CA GLY A 68 12.65 17.91 -0.56
C GLY A 68 13.75 17.25 0.29
N PRO A 69 14.40 16.19 -0.23
CA PRO A 69 15.50 15.50 0.45
C PRO A 69 16.69 16.40 0.81
N SER A 70 16.91 17.49 0.08
CA SER A 70 17.93 18.49 0.39
C SER A 70 17.61 19.29 1.64
N ASP A 71 16.34 19.57 1.90
CA ASP A 71 15.89 20.34 3.05
C ASP A 71 15.88 19.46 4.29
N MET A 72 15.49 18.19 4.14
CA MET A 72 15.65 17.16 5.17
C MET A 72 17.09 17.04 5.69
N ALA A 73 18.07 17.16 4.80
CA ALA A 73 19.49 17.07 5.15
C ALA A 73 20.04 18.35 5.82
N GLN A 74 19.37 19.49 5.65
CA GLN A 74 19.75 20.76 6.25
C GLN A 74 19.11 20.96 7.63
N MET A 75 17.91 20.43 7.81
CA MET A 75 17.13 20.56 9.03
C MET A 75 17.75 19.78 10.19
N SER A 76 17.95 20.46 11.31
CA SER A 76 18.46 19.87 12.55
C SER A 76 17.40 19.04 13.27
N ALA A 77 17.82 18.15 14.18
CA ALA A 77 16.90 17.30 14.93
C ALA A 77 15.88 18.11 15.76
N GLU A 78 16.32 19.23 16.35
CA GLU A 78 15.45 20.11 17.15
C GLU A 78 14.41 20.84 16.28
N GLU A 79 14.79 21.23 15.06
CA GLU A 79 13.86 21.82 14.09
C GLU A 79 12.86 20.77 13.59
N TRP A 80 13.32 19.54 13.36
CA TRP A 80 12.47 18.39 13.04
C TRP A 80 11.43 18.11 14.12
N ASP A 81 11.85 18.02 15.37
CA ASP A 81 10.96 17.77 16.50
C ASP A 81 9.93 18.89 16.68
N ALA A 82 10.32 20.15 16.46
CA ALA A 82 9.39 21.28 16.53
C ALA A 82 8.40 21.33 15.36
N ALA A 83 8.82 20.96 14.15
CA ALA A 83 7.97 20.95 12.96
C ALA A 83 7.01 19.74 12.91
N PHE A 84 7.42 18.60 13.44
CA PHE A 84 6.67 17.34 13.42
C PHE A 84 6.38 16.84 14.83
N ASP A 85 5.88 17.74 15.68
CA ASP A 85 5.61 17.47 17.08
C ASP A 85 4.39 16.53 17.24
N PRO A 86 4.57 15.28 17.69
CA PRO A 86 3.47 14.33 17.85
C PRO A 86 2.46 14.75 18.94
N ASP A 87 2.84 15.63 19.87
CA ASP A 87 1.93 16.12 20.91
C ASP A 87 0.89 17.11 20.33
N THR A 88 1.15 17.66 19.14
CA THR A 88 0.18 18.50 18.40
C THR A 88 -0.80 17.71 17.55
N TRP A 89 -0.58 16.40 17.39
CA TRP A 89 -1.44 15.58 16.54
C TRP A 89 -2.80 15.32 17.19
N ILE A 90 -3.82 15.28 16.35
CA ILE A 90 -5.18 14.96 16.74
C ILE A 90 -5.21 13.50 17.21
N THR A 91 -5.71 13.27 18.43
CA THR A 91 -5.95 11.96 19.03
C THR A 91 -7.38 11.86 19.57
N GLY A 92 -7.74 10.72 20.15
CA GLY A 92 -9.07 10.46 20.72
C GLY A 92 -10.15 10.20 19.65
N ASP A 93 -11.40 10.45 20.03
CA ASP A 93 -12.56 10.26 19.14
C ASP A 93 -12.48 11.12 17.88
N ARG A 94 -11.92 12.35 17.99
CA ARG A 94 -11.71 13.25 16.85
C ARG A 94 -10.79 12.64 15.80
N LEU A 95 -9.76 11.88 16.21
CA LEU A 95 -8.91 11.15 15.28
C LEU A 95 -9.70 10.02 14.61
N LEU A 96 -10.45 9.24 15.38
CA LEU A 96 -11.25 8.15 14.84
C LEU A 96 -12.28 8.65 13.82
N ASP A 97 -12.97 9.76 14.10
CA ASP A 97 -13.91 10.37 13.14
C ASP A 97 -13.23 10.79 11.83
N ARG A 98 -12.04 11.35 11.92
CA ARG A 98 -11.24 11.74 10.74
C ARG A 98 -10.76 10.53 9.96
N VAL A 99 -10.24 9.51 10.65
CA VAL A 99 -9.79 8.26 10.03
C VAL A 99 -10.96 7.53 9.37
N ASP A 100 -12.12 7.47 10.02
CA ASP A 100 -13.33 6.84 9.47
C ASP A 100 -13.76 7.50 8.15
N ALA A 101 -13.82 8.83 8.11
CA ALA A 101 -14.16 9.59 6.90
C ALA A 101 -13.12 9.38 5.78
N GLU A 102 -11.83 9.47 6.09
CA GLU A 102 -10.75 9.26 5.13
C GLU A 102 -10.76 7.83 4.56
N LEU A 103 -10.95 6.82 5.42
CA LEU A 103 -11.00 5.43 4.99
C LEU A 103 -12.22 5.14 4.11
N LYS A 104 -13.39 5.69 4.44
CA LYS A 104 -14.56 5.61 3.56
C LYS A 104 -14.25 6.18 2.17
N SER A 105 -13.61 7.35 2.11
CA SER A 105 -13.17 7.97 0.85
C SER A 105 -12.20 7.07 0.08
N ARG A 106 -11.18 6.50 0.75
CA ARG A 106 -10.18 5.63 0.10
C ARG A 106 -10.71 4.28 -0.33
N ILE A 107 -11.65 3.70 0.41
CA ILE A 107 -12.32 2.47 0.01
C ILE A 107 -13.19 2.73 -1.24
N ALA A 108 -13.87 3.87 -1.29
CA ALA A 108 -14.66 4.28 -2.45
C ALA A 108 -13.79 4.47 -3.72
N THR A 109 -12.61 5.07 -3.57
CA THR A 109 -11.65 5.25 -4.69
C THR A 109 -10.87 3.98 -5.03
N ARG A 110 -10.97 2.93 -4.20
CA ARG A 110 -10.23 1.65 -4.29
C ARG A 110 -8.74 1.78 -4.01
N ASP A 111 -8.35 2.80 -3.26
CA ASP A 111 -6.97 2.95 -2.76
C ASP A 111 -6.72 2.07 -1.53
N VAL A 112 -7.79 1.70 -0.80
CA VAL A 112 -7.75 0.73 0.30
C VAL A 112 -8.77 -0.38 0.03
N PHE A 113 -8.36 -1.64 0.21
CA PHE A 113 -9.24 -2.80 0.06
C PHE A 113 -9.55 -3.43 1.42
N GLY A 114 -10.77 -3.24 1.91
CA GLY A 114 -11.24 -3.87 3.14
C GLY A 114 -12.64 -3.46 3.54
N VAL A 115 -13.19 -4.17 4.53
CA VAL A 115 -14.39 -3.76 5.28
C VAL A 115 -13.97 -2.90 6.44
N LEU A 116 -14.67 -1.78 6.64
CA LEU A 116 -14.48 -0.84 7.75
C LEU A 116 -15.58 -1.06 8.79
N GLU A 117 -15.20 -1.23 10.05
CA GLU A 117 -16.10 -1.36 11.20
C GLU A 117 -15.62 -0.48 12.36
N ARG A 118 -16.56 0.12 13.09
CA ARG A 118 -16.30 0.64 14.43
C ARG A 118 -16.58 -0.44 15.46
N VAL A 119 -15.62 -0.68 16.34
CA VAL A 119 -15.68 -1.73 17.35
C VAL A 119 -15.37 -1.15 18.72
N ARG A 120 -15.89 -1.76 19.77
CA ARG A 120 -15.55 -1.40 21.14
C ARG A 120 -14.85 -2.57 21.81
N GLU A 121 -13.64 -2.35 22.28
CA GLU A 121 -12.83 -3.35 22.99
C GLU A 121 -12.26 -2.72 24.26
N ASP A 122 -12.41 -3.41 25.39
CA ASP A 122 -12.03 -2.92 26.72
C ASP A 122 -12.69 -1.57 27.11
N GLY A 123 -13.85 -1.25 26.52
CA GLY A 123 -14.57 0.00 26.76
C GLY A 123 -14.07 1.19 25.94
N GLU A 124 -13.04 1.01 25.10
CA GLU A 124 -12.53 2.03 24.19
C GLU A 124 -13.06 1.79 22.77
N GLU A 125 -13.46 2.86 22.07
CA GLU A 125 -13.77 2.77 20.65
C GLU A 125 -12.50 2.62 19.81
N ARG A 126 -12.59 1.79 18.79
CA ARG A 126 -11.51 1.51 17.85
C ARG A 126 -12.08 1.38 16.45
N ILE A 127 -11.27 1.68 15.45
CA ILE A 127 -11.60 1.37 14.07
C ILE A 127 -10.93 0.07 13.68
N LEU A 128 -11.68 -0.82 13.07
CA LEU A 128 -11.19 -2.07 12.52
C LEU A 128 -11.37 -2.04 11.00
N VAL A 129 -10.28 -2.33 10.28
CA VAL A 129 -10.30 -2.59 8.85
C VAL A 129 -9.80 -4.00 8.61
N TYR A 130 -10.51 -4.80 7.82
CA TYR A 130 -10.05 -6.14 7.47
C TYR A 130 -10.34 -6.51 6.01
N SER A 131 -9.51 -7.39 5.48
CA SER A 131 -9.65 -7.95 4.15
C SER A 131 -9.47 -9.47 4.18
N ASP A 132 -9.38 -10.08 3.01
CA ASP A 132 -9.01 -11.47 2.83
C ASP A 132 -7.52 -11.78 3.13
N GLU A 133 -6.68 -10.75 3.22
CA GLU A 133 -5.21 -10.87 3.34
C GLU A 133 -4.64 -10.26 4.63
N GLY A 134 -5.48 -9.68 5.49
CA GLY A 134 -5.01 -9.07 6.74
C GLY A 134 -6.03 -8.15 7.39
N TYR A 135 -5.57 -7.43 8.41
CA TYR A 135 -6.40 -6.48 9.16
C TYR A 135 -5.55 -5.38 9.78
N ALA A 136 -6.20 -4.30 10.20
CA ALA A 136 -5.64 -3.23 11.01
C ALA A 136 -6.67 -2.74 12.03
N ILE A 137 -6.21 -2.48 13.25
CA ILE A 137 -6.96 -1.90 14.36
C ILE A 137 -6.32 -0.56 14.68
N ILE A 138 -7.10 0.51 14.62
CA ILE A 138 -6.70 1.86 14.97
C ILE A 138 -7.26 2.21 16.35
N ARG A 139 -6.38 2.60 17.27
CA ARG A 139 -6.75 3.05 18.61
C ARG A 139 -6.93 4.57 18.65
N PRO A 140 -7.63 5.11 19.66
CA PRO A 140 -7.76 6.57 19.82
C PRO A 140 -6.42 7.28 19.97
N THR A 141 -5.38 6.59 20.43
CA THR A 141 -4.02 7.14 20.53
C THR A 141 -3.33 7.33 19.18
N GLY A 142 -3.93 6.88 18.08
CA GLY A 142 -3.31 6.84 16.75
C GLY A 142 -2.40 5.63 16.52
N GLU A 143 -2.27 4.75 17.52
CA GLU A 143 -1.55 3.48 17.35
C GLU A 143 -2.31 2.57 16.39
N VAL A 144 -1.61 2.03 15.39
CA VAL A 144 -2.14 1.05 14.45
C VAL A 144 -1.48 -0.30 14.72
N ARG A 145 -2.30 -1.35 14.89
CA ARG A 145 -1.83 -2.74 15.01
C ARG A 145 -2.50 -3.59 13.96
N GLY A 146 -1.79 -4.52 13.36
CA GLY A 146 -2.37 -5.35 12.32
C GLY A 146 -1.37 -6.25 11.63
N GLU A 147 -1.80 -6.82 10.51
CA GLU A 147 -0.97 -7.62 9.64
C GLU A 147 -1.38 -7.47 8.17
N GLY A 148 -0.45 -7.83 7.29
CA GLY A 148 -0.69 -7.88 5.85
C GLY A 148 -0.70 -6.51 5.18
N THR A 149 -1.29 -6.48 3.98
CA THR A 149 -1.38 -5.30 3.12
C THR A 149 -2.24 -4.20 3.75
N VAL A 150 -3.26 -4.58 4.51
CA VAL A 150 -4.14 -3.65 5.22
C VAL A 150 -3.34 -2.75 6.18
N LEU A 151 -2.46 -3.30 7.02
CA LEU A 151 -1.63 -2.48 7.92
C LEU A 151 -0.83 -1.42 7.16
N ARG A 152 -0.16 -1.84 6.08
CA ARG A 152 0.69 -0.96 5.25
C ARG A 152 -0.09 0.18 4.61
N ASP A 153 -1.34 -0.07 4.22
CA ASP A 153 -2.18 0.91 3.55
C ASP A 153 -2.84 1.87 4.56
N ILE A 154 -3.06 1.41 5.80
CA ILE A 154 -3.75 2.17 6.86
C ILE A 154 -2.81 3.07 7.66
N GLU A 155 -1.57 2.65 7.94
CA GLU A 155 -0.62 3.47 8.72
C GLU A 155 -0.43 4.90 8.16
N PRO A 156 -0.20 5.10 6.84
CA PRO A 156 -0.08 6.44 6.28
C PRO A 156 -1.37 7.25 6.37
N VAL A 157 -2.53 6.57 6.32
CA VAL A 157 -3.85 7.21 6.44
C VAL A 157 -4.04 7.80 7.82
N VAL A 158 -3.73 7.03 8.86
CA VAL A 158 -3.87 7.46 10.25
C VAL A 158 -2.93 8.62 10.55
N ALA A 159 -1.68 8.56 10.07
CA ALA A 159 -0.72 9.64 10.24
C ALA A 159 -1.22 10.96 9.62
N LEU A 160 -1.74 10.93 8.39
CA LEU A 160 -2.31 12.12 7.74
C LEU A 160 -3.56 12.63 8.47
N ALA A 161 -4.47 11.73 8.85
CA ALA A 161 -5.68 12.10 9.57
C ALA A 161 -5.40 12.72 10.95
N ALA A 162 -4.27 12.37 11.56
CA ALA A 162 -3.81 12.96 12.83
C ALA A 162 -3.26 14.38 12.67
N MET A 163 -2.82 14.78 11.47
CA MET A 163 -2.36 16.15 11.22
C MET A 163 -3.55 17.12 11.17
N GLU A 164 -3.46 18.25 11.88
CA GLU A 164 -4.53 19.26 11.89
C GLU A 164 -4.64 20.02 10.57
N SER A 165 -3.51 20.25 9.89
CA SER A 165 -3.44 20.93 8.59
C SER A 165 -3.99 20.09 7.44
N TYR A 166 -4.07 18.77 7.60
CA TYR A 166 -4.59 17.88 6.57
C TYR A 166 -6.12 18.01 6.48
N GLU A 167 -6.64 18.22 5.28
CA GLU A 167 -8.08 18.25 5.06
C GLU A 167 -8.56 16.86 4.66
N VAL A 168 -9.43 16.26 5.49
CA VAL A 168 -10.00 14.95 5.23
C VAL A 168 -11.14 15.08 4.22
N PRO A 169 -11.05 14.44 3.03
CA PRO A 169 -12.15 14.41 2.07
C PRO A 169 -13.44 13.84 2.64
N GLU A 170 -14.55 14.51 2.34
CA GLU A 170 -15.89 14.06 2.71
C GLU A 170 -16.27 12.78 1.93
N PRO A 171 -16.66 11.69 2.62
CA PRO A 171 -16.91 10.42 1.97
C PRO A 171 -18.21 10.43 1.15
N PRO A 172 -18.25 9.71 0.02
CA PRO A 172 -19.49 9.52 -0.73
C PRO A 172 -20.49 8.64 0.05
N GLU A 173 -21.78 8.79 -0.23
CA GLU A 173 -22.85 7.98 0.39
C GLU A 173 -22.67 6.47 0.13
N ASP A 174 -22.26 6.10 -1.08
CA ASP A 174 -21.96 4.70 -1.46
C ASP A 174 -20.44 4.47 -1.49
N TRP A 175 -19.84 4.40 -0.29
CA TRP A 175 -18.41 4.17 -0.13
C TRP A 175 -18.01 2.69 -0.11
N SER A 176 -18.98 1.79 0.06
CA SER A 176 -18.72 0.38 0.28
C SER A 176 -18.14 -0.34 -0.93
N LEU A 177 -17.44 -1.46 -0.70
CA LEU A 177 -16.88 -2.26 -1.78
C LEU A 177 -17.99 -2.80 -2.72
N PRO A 178 -17.79 -2.72 -4.05
CA PRO A 178 -18.79 -3.15 -5.02
C PRO A 178 -19.09 -4.65 -4.91
N HIS A 179 -20.25 -5.07 -5.43
CA HIS A 179 -20.55 -6.49 -5.54
C HIS A 179 -19.61 -7.14 -6.58
N PRO A 180 -19.04 -8.34 -6.34
CA PRO A 180 -18.16 -9.02 -7.30
C PRO A 180 -18.73 -9.07 -8.73
N ASP A 181 -20.03 -9.36 -8.86
CA ASP A 181 -20.70 -9.47 -10.16
C ASP A 181 -20.96 -8.13 -10.85
N SER A 182 -20.79 -7.01 -10.14
CA SER A 182 -20.90 -5.65 -10.69
C SER A 182 -19.59 -5.13 -11.28
N VAL A 183 -18.46 -5.81 -11.03
CA VAL A 183 -17.15 -5.44 -11.56
C VAL A 183 -17.10 -5.78 -13.05
N PRO A 184 -16.83 -4.82 -13.96
CA PRO A 184 -16.67 -5.09 -15.39
C PRO A 184 -15.41 -5.91 -15.71
N GLU A 185 -15.44 -6.69 -16.80
CA GLU A 185 -14.30 -7.54 -17.24
C GLU A 185 -13.14 -6.75 -17.89
N GLY A 186 -13.26 -5.42 -18.01
CA GLY A 186 -12.17 -4.57 -18.49
C GLY A 186 -12.57 -3.10 -18.59
N SER A 187 -11.72 -2.20 -18.11
CA SER A 187 -11.88 -0.74 -18.22
C SER A 187 -11.18 -0.16 -19.44
N GLY A 188 -10.21 -0.89 -20.02
CA GLY A 188 -9.34 -0.42 -21.12
C GLY A 188 -9.81 -0.75 -22.54
N GLU A 189 -11.00 -1.33 -22.73
CA GLU A 189 -11.43 -1.88 -24.03
C GLU A 189 -11.42 -0.85 -25.16
N PHE A 190 -11.85 0.40 -24.89
CA PHE A 190 -11.85 1.46 -25.89
C PHE A 190 -10.44 1.89 -26.31
N GLY A 191 -9.53 2.09 -25.35
CA GLY A 191 -8.14 2.44 -25.64
C GLY A 191 -7.44 1.35 -26.44
N ASN A 192 -7.65 0.09 -26.02
CA ASN A 192 -7.17 -1.09 -26.73
C ASN A 192 -7.71 -1.15 -28.16
N LEU A 193 -8.99 -0.85 -28.37
CA LEU A 193 -9.62 -0.82 -29.70
C LEU A 193 -8.97 0.21 -30.64
N VAL A 194 -8.70 1.43 -30.14
CA VAL A 194 -8.06 2.49 -30.94
C VAL A 194 -6.65 2.06 -31.35
N VAL A 195 -5.84 1.56 -30.40
CA VAL A 195 -4.48 1.08 -30.70
C VAL A 195 -4.52 -0.10 -31.67
N GLN A 196 -5.46 -1.02 -31.50
CA GLN A 196 -5.66 -2.16 -32.38
C GLN A 196 -6.05 -1.73 -33.81
N ALA A 197 -6.89 -0.70 -33.95
CA ALA A 197 -7.27 -0.15 -35.25
C ALA A 197 -6.06 0.48 -35.96
N VAL A 198 -5.25 1.27 -35.24
CA VAL A 198 -4.00 1.84 -35.78
C VAL A 198 -3.04 0.72 -36.18
N ALA A 199 -2.86 -0.29 -35.32
CA ALA A 199 -2.03 -1.46 -35.62
C ALA A 199 -2.50 -2.20 -36.88
N ALA A 200 -3.82 -2.39 -37.03
CA ALA A 200 -4.40 -3.03 -38.21
C ALA A 200 -4.11 -2.23 -39.50
N VAL A 201 -4.34 -0.91 -39.48
CA VAL A 201 -4.04 -0.04 -40.63
C VAL A 201 -2.54 -0.06 -40.95
N GLN A 202 -1.69 -0.02 -39.94
CA GLN A 202 -0.22 -0.09 -40.06
C GLN A 202 0.23 -1.39 -40.73
N VAL A 203 -0.30 -2.54 -40.28
CA VAL A 203 0.01 -3.85 -40.86
C VAL A 203 -0.48 -3.92 -42.30
N LEU A 204 -1.69 -3.43 -42.59
CA LEU A 204 -2.23 -3.39 -43.95
C LEU A 204 -1.38 -2.50 -44.87
N ALA A 205 -0.96 -1.32 -44.39
CA ALA A 205 -0.10 -0.42 -45.14
C ALA A 205 1.28 -1.05 -45.41
N GLY A 206 1.89 -1.68 -44.41
CA GLY A 206 3.17 -2.40 -44.53
C GLY A 206 3.09 -3.56 -45.52
N ALA A 207 2.03 -4.37 -45.43
CA ALA A 207 1.77 -5.46 -46.36
C ALA A 207 1.54 -4.95 -47.79
N ALA A 208 0.73 -3.90 -47.96
CA ALA A 208 0.47 -3.29 -49.27
C ALA A 208 1.75 -2.73 -49.89
N LEU A 209 2.61 -2.08 -49.11
CA LEU A 209 3.93 -1.59 -49.55
C LEU A 209 4.84 -2.72 -50.03
N LEU A 210 4.90 -3.84 -49.30
CA LEU A 210 5.70 -5.00 -49.68
C LEU A 210 5.18 -5.66 -50.98
N VAL A 211 3.87 -5.83 -51.09
CA VAL A 211 3.24 -6.38 -52.30
C VAL A 211 3.47 -5.46 -53.50
N ALA A 212 3.27 -4.15 -53.33
CA ALA A 212 3.54 -3.17 -54.37
C ALA A 212 5.01 -3.19 -54.79
N SER A 213 5.94 -3.28 -53.85
CA SER A 213 7.37 -3.39 -54.14
C SER A 213 7.71 -4.61 -54.99
N ALA A 214 7.03 -5.74 -54.76
CA ALA A 214 7.28 -6.99 -55.49
C ALA A 214 6.62 -7.02 -56.88
N VAL A 215 5.43 -6.43 -57.03
CA VAL A 215 4.63 -6.51 -58.27
C VAL A 215 4.90 -5.34 -59.23
N ALA A 216 5.10 -4.14 -58.70
CA ALA A 216 5.27 -2.93 -59.51
C ALA A 216 6.74 -2.61 -59.82
N ASP A 217 7.67 -3.50 -59.45
CA ASP A 217 9.11 -3.37 -59.67
C ASP A 217 9.64 -1.98 -59.25
N LEU A 218 9.23 -1.56 -58.05
CA LEU A 218 9.68 -0.32 -57.43
C LEU A 218 11.18 -0.50 -57.12
N GLY A 219 12.05 -0.11 -58.05
CA GLY A 219 13.50 -0.35 -58.04
C GLY A 219 14.31 0.34 -56.91
N THR A 220 13.68 0.69 -55.78
CA THR A 220 14.32 1.29 -54.61
C THR A 220 14.14 0.39 -53.38
N ILE A 221 15.23 0.19 -52.63
CA ILE A 221 15.25 -0.60 -51.38
C ILE A 221 14.44 0.04 -50.24
N VAL A 222 14.11 1.33 -50.38
CA VAL A 222 13.39 2.11 -49.36
C VAL A 222 11.96 1.59 -49.17
N ALA A 223 11.25 1.27 -50.26
CA ALA A 223 9.86 0.80 -50.20
C ALA A 223 9.71 -0.51 -49.40
N PRO A 224 10.49 -1.59 -49.68
CA PRO A 224 10.39 -2.82 -48.90
C PRO A 224 10.91 -2.65 -47.47
N ALA A 225 11.94 -1.83 -47.24
CA ALA A 225 12.43 -1.53 -45.90
C ALA A 225 11.36 -0.83 -45.04
N MET A 226 10.69 0.19 -45.57
CA MET A 226 9.59 0.86 -44.87
C MET A 226 8.41 -0.09 -44.65
N GLY A 227 8.04 -0.89 -45.65
CA GLY A 227 6.99 -1.90 -45.50
C GLY A 227 7.27 -2.87 -44.34
N ALA A 228 8.52 -3.33 -44.22
CA ALA A 228 8.95 -4.16 -43.09
C ALA A 228 8.85 -3.42 -41.74
N VAL A 229 9.27 -2.15 -41.67
CA VAL A 229 9.13 -1.32 -40.46
C VAL A 229 7.66 -1.15 -40.05
N PHE A 230 6.76 -0.86 -41.00
CA PHE A 230 5.33 -0.77 -40.75
C PHE A 230 4.77 -2.08 -40.18
N LEU A 231 5.16 -3.23 -40.76
CA LEU A 231 4.77 -4.54 -40.25
C LEU A 231 5.30 -4.79 -38.83
N LEU A 232 6.57 -4.50 -38.57
CA LEU A 232 7.19 -4.72 -37.26
C LEU A 232 6.50 -3.88 -36.17
N ILE A 233 6.28 -2.59 -36.44
CA ILE A 233 5.59 -1.71 -35.50
C ILE A 233 4.14 -2.16 -35.30
N GLY A 234 3.42 -2.49 -36.37
CA GLY A 234 2.04 -2.95 -36.28
C GLY A 234 1.90 -4.24 -35.48
N LEU A 235 2.78 -5.21 -35.70
CA LEU A 235 2.83 -6.46 -34.93
C LEU A 235 3.17 -6.21 -33.45
N PHE A 236 4.12 -5.31 -33.19
CA PHE A 236 4.47 -4.92 -31.82
C PHE A 236 3.27 -4.30 -31.08
N LEU A 237 2.52 -3.41 -31.74
CA LEU A 237 1.31 -2.82 -31.16
C LEU A 237 0.24 -3.88 -30.86
N PHE A 238 0.04 -4.87 -31.76
CA PHE A 238 -0.85 -5.99 -31.47
C PHE A 238 -0.41 -6.81 -30.26
N ALA A 239 0.90 -7.11 -30.14
CA ALA A 239 1.44 -7.84 -29.00
C ALA A 239 1.25 -7.06 -27.68
N MET A 240 1.47 -5.75 -27.70
CA MET A 240 1.23 -4.87 -26.55
C MET A 240 -0.23 -4.89 -26.11
N VAL A 241 -1.18 -4.72 -27.04
CA VAL A 241 -2.63 -4.76 -26.74
C VAL A 241 -3.07 -6.14 -26.23
N ALA A 242 -2.55 -7.21 -26.83
CA ALA A 242 -2.86 -8.57 -26.38
C ALA A 242 -2.42 -8.80 -24.93
N ASN A 243 -1.22 -8.34 -24.56
CA ASN A 243 -0.73 -8.41 -23.19
C ASN A 243 -1.54 -7.53 -22.22
N ALA A 244 -1.90 -6.31 -22.63
CA ALA A 244 -2.73 -5.41 -21.84
C ALA A 244 -4.11 -6.02 -21.53
N ARG A 245 -4.77 -6.56 -22.57
CA ARG A 245 -6.08 -7.21 -22.41
C ARG A 245 -6.04 -8.41 -21.47
N LEU A 246 -4.99 -9.20 -21.54
CA LEU A 246 -4.82 -10.36 -20.66
C LEU A 246 -4.60 -9.92 -19.20
N SER A 247 -3.72 -8.93 -19.00
CA SER A 247 -3.44 -8.36 -17.68
C SER A 247 -4.69 -7.73 -17.04
N ASP A 248 -5.46 -6.94 -17.80
CA ASP A 248 -6.70 -6.32 -17.32
C ASP A 248 -7.73 -7.36 -16.91
N ARG A 249 -7.89 -8.42 -17.72
CA ARG A 249 -8.80 -9.52 -17.40
C ARG A 249 -8.38 -10.21 -16.10
N PHE A 250 -7.12 -10.60 -15.96
CA PHE A 250 -6.62 -11.27 -14.76
C PHE A 250 -6.82 -10.40 -13.51
N ARG A 251 -6.49 -9.11 -13.59
CA ARG A 251 -6.71 -8.18 -12.48
C ARG A 251 -8.19 -8.07 -12.10
N SER A 252 -9.10 -8.03 -13.09
CA SER A 252 -10.53 -7.99 -12.82
C SER A 252 -11.05 -9.30 -12.19
N GLU A 253 -10.53 -10.45 -12.61
CA GLU A 253 -10.88 -11.75 -12.05
C GLU A 253 -10.36 -11.89 -10.61
N GLU A 254 -9.09 -11.55 -10.38
CA GLU A 254 -8.48 -11.54 -9.05
C GLU A 254 -9.25 -10.63 -8.10
N TYR A 255 -9.55 -9.39 -8.51
CA TYR A 255 -10.34 -8.47 -7.69
C TYR A 255 -11.73 -9.03 -7.34
N ARG A 256 -12.41 -9.69 -8.28
CA ARG A 256 -13.69 -10.36 -7.99
C ARG A 256 -13.54 -11.51 -7.02
N ASP A 257 -12.47 -12.29 -7.14
CA ASP A 257 -12.21 -13.41 -6.25
C ASP A 257 -11.94 -12.94 -4.83
N ARG A 258 -11.18 -11.84 -4.66
CA ARG A 258 -10.98 -11.19 -3.36
C ARG A 258 -12.29 -10.66 -2.77
N LEU A 259 -13.13 -10.00 -3.58
CA LEU A 259 -14.46 -9.55 -3.14
C LEU A 259 -15.38 -10.72 -2.74
N ARG A 260 -15.26 -11.88 -3.40
CA ARG A 260 -16.00 -13.09 -3.04
C ARG A 260 -15.49 -13.68 -1.74
N ALA A 261 -14.16 -13.80 -1.57
CA ALA A 261 -13.54 -14.29 -0.36
C ALA A 261 -13.98 -13.45 0.86
N LEU A 262 -13.97 -12.13 0.72
CA LEU A 262 -14.41 -11.20 1.75
C LEU A 262 -15.90 -11.36 2.11
N ARG A 263 -16.76 -11.66 1.13
CA ARG A 263 -18.21 -11.87 1.36
C ARG A 263 -18.55 -13.27 1.86
N GLU A 264 -17.77 -14.28 1.47
CA GLU A 264 -17.93 -15.66 1.94
C GLU A 264 -17.60 -15.76 3.44
N ALA A 265 -16.65 -14.94 3.90
CA ALA A 265 -16.46 -14.62 5.31
C ALA A 265 -17.63 -13.76 5.85
N LYS A 266 -18.87 -14.28 5.76
CA LYS A 266 -20.12 -13.66 6.25
C LYS A 266 -20.04 -13.09 7.69
N GLU A 267 -19.02 -13.49 8.44
CA GLU A 267 -18.64 -13.02 9.76
C GLU A 267 -17.15 -12.64 9.74
N ARG A 268 -16.75 -11.69 10.60
CA ARG A 268 -15.37 -11.24 10.80
C ARG A 268 -14.40 -12.44 10.76
N PRO A 269 -13.33 -12.40 9.93
CA PRO A 269 -12.40 -13.51 9.83
C PRO A 269 -11.80 -13.88 11.19
N GLY A 270 -11.66 -15.18 11.47
CA GLY A 270 -11.21 -15.66 12.79
C GLY A 270 -9.77 -15.30 13.18
N PHE A 271 -8.97 -14.72 12.28
CA PHE A 271 -7.65 -14.18 12.59
C PHE A 271 -7.71 -12.76 13.16
N VAL A 272 -8.85 -12.06 13.07
CA VAL A 272 -9.02 -10.71 13.61
C VAL A 272 -9.24 -10.80 15.13
N PRO A 273 -8.32 -10.27 15.95
CA PRO A 273 -8.33 -10.46 17.40
C PRO A 273 -9.23 -9.41 18.08
N VAL A 274 -10.52 -9.40 17.75
CA VAL A 274 -11.51 -8.55 18.42
C VAL A 274 -12.74 -9.40 18.72
N GLU A 275 -12.96 -9.69 20.00
CA GLU A 275 -14.02 -10.60 20.47
C GLU A 275 -15.37 -9.90 20.77
N ASP A 276 -15.43 -8.55 20.81
CA ASP A 276 -16.60 -7.77 21.22
C ASP A 276 -17.23 -6.84 20.16
N GLY A 277 -18.47 -6.39 20.47
CA GLY A 277 -19.51 -5.91 19.56
C GLY A 277 -19.20 -4.67 18.70
N VAL A 278 -19.73 -4.72 17.47
CA VAL A 278 -19.75 -3.60 16.52
C VAL A 278 -20.55 -2.45 17.15
N VAL A 279 -19.96 -1.26 17.21
CA VAL A 279 -20.68 -0.04 17.60
C VAL A 279 -21.56 0.35 16.43
N THR A 280 -22.87 0.18 16.58
CA THR A 280 -23.84 0.64 15.58
C THR A 280 -24.24 2.07 15.89
N ASP A 281 -24.68 2.85 14.89
CA ASP A 281 -25.10 4.25 15.08
C ASP A 281 -26.21 4.39 16.17
N GLU A 282 -26.96 3.33 16.45
CA GLU A 282 -27.97 3.29 17.53
C GLU A 282 -27.35 3.33 18.95
N ASP A 283 -26.12 2.86 19.13
CA ASP A 283 -25.41 2.86 20.42
C ASP A 283 -24.76 4.22 20.73
N ALA A 284 -24.32 4.96 19.71
CA ALA A 284 -23.81 6.33 19.85
C ALA A 284 -24.91 7.28 20.36
N ASP A 285 -26.11 7.16 19.77
CA ASP A 285 -27.31 7.95 20.09
C ASP A 285 -27.88 7.64 21.50
N ALA A 286 -27.60 6.46 22.04
CA ALA A 286 -27.97 6.08 23.41
C ALA A 286 -27.00 6.68 24.44
N THR A 287 -25.70 6.72 24.12
CA THR A 287 -24.66 7.24 25.02
C THR A 287 -24.71 8.76 25.14
N GLU A 288 -25.17 9.47 24.10
CA GLU A 288 -25.37 10.93 24.14
C GLU A 288 -26.59 11.31 25.01
N ARG A 289 -27.68 10.53 24.92
CA ARG A 289 -28.88 10.72 25.76
C ARG A 289 -28.65 10.47 27.26
N ASP A 290 -27.75 9.56 27.61
CA ASP A 290 -27.38 9.30 29.01
C ASP A 290 -26.43 10.36 29.60
N ARG A 291 -25.74 11.17 28.75
CA ARG A 291 -24.93 12.31 29.22
C ARG A 291 -25.73 13.60 29.44
N GLU A 292 -26.91 13.72 28.82
CA GLU A 292 -27.80 14.87 28.96
C GLU A 292 -28.81 14.76 30.13
N ASN A 293 -28.79 13.67 30.90
CA ASN A 293 -29.72 13.40 32.00
C ASN A 293 -28.99 13.29 33.36
#